data_AF-A0A7C3S4Q7-F1
#
_entry.id   AF-A0A7C3S4Q7-F1
#
_cell.length_a   1.000
_cell.length_b   1.000
_cell.length_c   1.000
_cell.angle_alpha   90.00
_cell.angle_beta   90.00
_cell.angle_gamma   90.00
#
_symmetry.space_group_name_H-M   'P 1'
#
loop_
_entity.id
_entity.type
_entity.pdbx_description
1 polymer ?
#
loop_
_entity_poly.entity_id
_entity_poly.type
_entity_poly.pdbx_seq_one_letter_code
_entity_poly.pdbx_strand_id
1 'polypeptide(L)'
;MLSSQPPLRAKQKVHMLRAFRVVAWIGALALLPACTGICQAANQGAIPVVLRYDDYSSVTPTALDSAVIALAKQYHIPITIAVIPNVCSGDFHSLDPETSVPLTPQKAAILRDAIASGIVEVALHGYTHQTVRDPSAGGYTEFQGVDYNTQYARISAGKRMLEGAIGRQVVTFVPPWNTYDSNTLRALNALGFSVFSADQSGTTYGMGQLKSLPENASTANIVGKIQAIRQGTAAPGPLVVLMHPYEFADFYPDDSGWQTLQSFEQLLQWLVAQTDVQPQTLAGLALGQSVGPLKGDLNGDGQLDIPDVTLALQMVIGTRKPTPWDAFVGDMNGDGVITMADAIIILRTVAGVLQ
;
A
#
# COMPACT_ATOMS: atom_id res chain seq x y z
N MET A 1 67.77 -17.30 45.78
CA MET A 1 66.79 -18.15 45.05
C MET A 1 66.38 -17.42 43.77
N LEU A 2 65.96 -18.18 42.77
CA LEU A 2 65.87 -17.82 41.34
C LEU A 2 65.31 -16.42 40.98
N SER A 3 66.03 -15.77 40.06
CA SER A 3 65.59 -14.70 39.16
C SER A 3 66.49 -14.71 37.90
N SER A 4 65.98 -14.15 36.78
CA SER A 4 66.67 -13.80 35.51
C SER A 4 66.98 -14.89 34.45
N GLN A 5 66.44 -14.68 33.23
CA GLN A 5 67.09 -14.51 31.89
C GLN A 5 68.29 -15.40 31.43
N PRO A 6 68.84 -15.26 30.19
CA PRO A 6 68.38 -14.66 28.90
C PRO A 6 68.28 -15.82 27.83
N PRO A 7 68.77 -15.81 26.56
CA PRO A 7 69.15 -14.79 25.57
C PRO A 7 68.50 -14.99 24.16
N LEU A 8 69.23 -14.69 23.07
CA LEU A 8 68.82 -14.56 21.64
C LEU A 8 70.05 -14.70 20.71
N ARG A 9 69.82 -14.71 19.38
CA ARG A 9 70.76 -14.52 18.22
C ARG A 9 71.41 -15.79 17.63
N ALA A 10 71.69 -15.87 16.32
CA ALA A 10 72.05 -14.80 15.38
C ALA A 10 71.48 -14.90 13.93
N LYS A 11 71.70 -13.81 13.16
CA LYS A 11 71.51 -13.66 11.70
C LYS A 11 72.71 -14.31 10.95
N GLN A 12 72.90 -14.39 9.63
CA GLN A 12 72.43 -13.58 8.48
C GLN A 12 72.95 -14.23 7.16
N LYS A 13 72.23 -14.16 6.03
CA LYS A 13 72.79 -13.88 4.68
C LYS A 13 71.68 -13.75 3.63
N VAL A 14 71.94 -12.90 2.64
CA VAL A 14 71.11 -12.58 1.47
C VAL A 14 72.05 -12.60 0.26
N HIS A 15 71.62 -13.07 -0.91
CA HIS A 15 71.90 -12.43 -2.21
C HIS A 15 71.09 -13.05 -3.38
N MET A 16 71.00 -12.27 -4.45
CA MET A 16 70.07 -12.30 -5.58
C MET A 16 70.77 -12.79 -6.86
N LEU A 17 70.06 -13.46 -7.80
CA LEU A 17 70.00 -13.13 -9.25
C LEU A 17 69.36 -14.23 -10.15
N ARG A 18 68.45 -13.79 -11.04
CA ARG A 18 68.12 -14.25 -12.43
C ARG A 18 67.91 -15.76 -12.76
N ALA A 19 66.74 -16.07 -13.33
CA ALA A 19 66.59 -16.51 -14.74
C ALA A 19 65.12 -16.67 -15.18
N PHE A 20 64.86 -16.56 -16.49
CA PHE A 20 63.56 -16.79 -17.14
C PHE A 20 63.07 -18.24 -17.03
N ARG A 21 61.74 -18.42 -16.96
CA ARG A 21 61.01 -19.31 -17.89
C ARG A 21 59.50 -19.09 -17.86
N VAL A 22 58.94 -18.70 -19.00
CA VAL A 22 57.50 -18.86 -19.29
C VAL A 22 57.23 -20.35 -19.47
N VAL A 23 56.27 -20.89 -18.72
CA VAL A 23 55.69 -22.21 -18.98
C VAL A 23 54.18 -22.04 -19.04
N ALA A 24 53.63 -22.23 -20.23
CA ALA A 24 52.19 -22.20 -20.44
C ALA A 24 51.54 -23.40 -19.75
N TRP A 25 50.59 -23.15 -18.85
CA TRP A 25 49.71 -24.19 -18.35
C TRP A 25 48.64 -24.49 -19.40
N ILE A 26 48.82 -25.60 -20.12
CA ILE A 26 47.75 -26.21 -20.91
C ILE A 26 46.80 -26.88 -19.91
N GLY A 27 45.86 -26.10 -19.39
CA GLY A 27 44.72 -26.61 -18.64
C GLY A 27 43.75 -27.32 -19.60
N ALA A 28 43.37 -28.56 -19.26
CA ALA A 28 42.56 -29.40 -20.14
C ALA A 28 41.21 -28.73 -20.46
N LEU A 29 40.88 -28.66 -21.76
CA LEU A 29 39.59 -28.21 -22.25
C LEU A 29 38.54 -29.30 -21.98
N ALA A 30 38.02 -29.35 -20.75
CA ALA A 30 36.84 -30.13 -20.45
C ALA A 30 35.65 -29.55 -21.23
N LEU A 31 35.16 -30.30 -22.21
CA LEU A 31 33.90 -30.05 -22.90
C LEU A 31 32.75 -30.19 -21.89
N LEU A 32 32.46 -29.10 -21.18
CA LEU A 32 31.16 -28.93 -20.54
C LEU A 32 30.11 -28.95 -21.66
N PRO A 33 29.08 -29.80 -21.60
CA PRO A 33 27.95 -29.64 -22.50
C PRO A 33 27.37 -28.26 -22.23
N ALA A 34 27.23 -27.46 -23.30
CA ALA A 34 26.48 -26.24 -23.21
C ALA A 34 25.04 -26.63 -22.87
N CYS A 35 24.69 -26.51 -21.58
CA CYS A 35 23.31 -26.45 -21.15
C CYS A 35 22.72 -25.15 -21.70
N THR A 36 22.42 -25.15 -23.00
CA THR A 36 21.41 -24.29 -23.60
C THR A 36 20.03 -24.77 -23.15
N GLY A 37 19.87 -24.86 -21.83
CA GLY A 37 18.61 -24.54 -21.19
C GLY A 37 18.37 -23.07 -21.50
N ILE A 38 17.87 -22.82 -22.71
CA ILE A 38 17.01 -21.68 -22.94
C ILE A 38 15.84 -21.94 -22.00
N CYS A 39 15.96 -21.41 -20.78
CA CYS A 39 14.78 -21.04 -20.05
C CYS A 39 14.06 -20.07 -20.98
N GLN A 40 13.10 -20.60 -21.74
CA GLN A 40 11.92 -19.85 -22.04
C GLN A 40 11.35 -19.50 -20.67
N ALA A 41 11.79 -18.34 -20.15
CA ALA A 41 10.93 -17.51 -19.37
C ALA A 41 9.71 -17.32 -20.25
N ALA A 42 8.73 -18.21 -20.06
CA ALA A 42 7.39 -18.00 -20.56
C ALA A 42 7.07 -16.57 -20.15
N ASN A 43 6.56 -15.78 -21.10
CA ASN A 43 6.22 -14.38 -20.87
C ASN A 43 4.93 -14.36 -20.03
N GLN A 44 5.06 -14.86 -18.79
CA GLN A 44 4.10 -14.82 -17.71
C GLN A 44 3.82 -13.34 -17.51
N GLY A 45 2.61 -12.92 -17.89
CA GLY A 45 2.21 -11.53 -17.77
C GLY A 45 2.39 -11.05 -16.33
N ALA A 46 2.62 -9.75 -16.16
CA ALA A 46 2.80 -9.16 -14.85
C ALA A 46 1.72 -9.63 -13.87
N ILE A 47 2.14 -10.00 -12.66
CA ILE A 47 1.30 -10.47 -11.57
C ILE A 47 1.01 -9.26 -10.67
N PRO A 48 -0.19 -8.65 -10.73
CA PRO A 48 -0.49 -7.50 -9.88
C PRO A 48 -0.63 -7.98 -8.44
N VAL A 49 0.00 -7.28 -7.51
CA VAL A 49 -0.11 -7.55 -6.07
C VAL A 49 -0.61 -6.28 -5.39
N VAL A 50 -1.73 -6.38 -4.68
CA VAL A 50 -2.26 -5.30 -3.86
C VAL A 50 -2.06 -5.65 -2.39
N LEU A 51 -1.41 -4.78 -1.64
CA LEU A 51 -1.42 -4.85 -0.18
C LEU A 51 -2.63 -4.06 0.34
N ARG A 52 -3.45 -4.69 1.17
CA ARG A 52 -4.64 -4.13 1.83
C ARG A 52 -4.48 -4.31 3.35
N TYR A 53 -4.22 -3.21 4.05
CA TYR A 53 -4.10 -3.15 5.51
C TYR A 53 -5.39 -2.57 6.08
N ASP A 54 -6.18 -3.40 6.76
CA ASP A 54 -7.48 -3.04 7.31
C ASP A 54 -7.36 -2.49 8.75
N ASP A 55 -8.50 -2.13 9.35
CA ASP A 55 -8.65 -1.64 10.74
C ASP A 55 -7.87 -0.37 11.17
N TYR A 56 -7.20 0.33 10.25
CA TYR A 56 -6.48 1.57 10.57
C TYR A 56 -7.43 2.57 11.24
N SER A 57 -7.15 2.95 12.49
CA SER A 57 -8.11 3.69 13.30
C SER A 57 -7.45 4.41 14.49
N SER A 58 -8.26 5.04 15.34
CA SER A 58 -7.78 5.67 16.58
C SER A 58 -7.32 4.69 17.66
N VAL A 59 -7.68 3.41 17.58
CA VAL A 59 -7.37 2.40 18.61
C VAL A 59 -6.19 1.48 18.23
N THR A 60 -5.78 1.42 16.97
CA THR A 60 -4.58 0.67 16.56
C THR A 60 -3.29 1.35 17.08
N PRO A 61 -2.21 0.61 17.40
CA PRO A 61 -0.94 1.20 17.79
C PRO A 61 -0.36 2.13 16.71
N THR A 62 -0.29 3.43 16.99
CA THR A 62 0.25 4.43 16.05
C THR A 62 1.66 4.10 15.56
N ALA A 63 2.48 3.43 16.38
CA ALA A 63 3.83 3.01 16.04
C ALA A 63 3.85 1.86 14.99
N LEU A 64 2.93 0.90 15.08
CA LEU A 64 2.78 -0.17 14.08
C LEU A 64 2.35 0.41 12.73
N ASP A 65 1.25 1.16 12.73
CA ASP A 65 0.71 1.84 11.55
C ASP A 65 1.78 2.69 10.83
N SER A 66 2.55 3.45 11.61
CA SER A 66 3.64 4.28 11.07
C SER A 66 4.77 3.43 10.48
N ALA A 67 5.09 2.29 11.09
CA ALA A 67 6.13 1.38 10.62
C ALA A 67 5.72 0.63 9.34
N VAL A 68 4.48 0.14 9.24
CA VAL A 68 3.93 -0.47 8.02
C VAL A 68 3.98 0.52 6.85
N ILE A 69 3.54 1.76 7.08
CA ILE A 69 3.61 2.84 6.08
C ILE A 69 5.07 3.20 5.73
N ALA A 70 5.96 3.27 6.72
CA ALA A 70 7.38 3.58 6.48
C ALA A 70 8.08 2.50 5.65
N LEU A 71 7.79 1.22 5.92
CA LEU A 71 8.30 0.10 5.13
C LEU A 71 7.76 0.12 3.70
N ALA A 72 6.46 0.37 3.51
CA ALA A 72 5.86 0.53 2.17
C ALA A 72 6.56 1.67 1.37
N LYS A 73 6.83 2.81 2.01
CA LYS A 73 7.60 3.91 1.41
C LYS A 73 9.05 3.52 1.11
N GLN A 74 9.75 2.91 2.05
CA GLN A 74 11.16 2.47 1.90
C GLN A 74 11.33 1.54 0.68
N TYR A 75 10.42 0.59 0.51
CA TYR A 75 10.44 -0.37 -0.61
C TYR A 75 9.68 0.11 -1.85
N HIS A 76 9.14 1.34 -1.84
CA HIS A 76 8.36 1.90 -2.96
C HIS A 76 7.21 0.99 -3.41
N ILE A 77 6.57 0.29 -2.46
CA ILE A 77 5.42 -0.58 -2.67
C ILE A 77 4.15 0.22 -2.37
N PRO A 78 3.27 0.48 -3.37
CA PRO A 78 1.97 1.05 -3.10
C PRO A 78 1.13 0.14 -2.21
N ILE A 79 0.42 0.73 -1.24
CA ILE A 79 -0.40 0.02 -0.25
C ILE A 79 -1.76 0.72 -0.06
N THR A 80 -2.81 -0.07 0.06
CA THR A 80 -4.15 0.42 0.43
C THR A 80 -4.30 0.32 1.94
N ILE A 81 -4.61 1.44 2.59
CA ILE A 81 -4.93 1.50 4.01
C ILE A 81 -6.45 1.69 4.12
N ALA A 82 -7.17 0.70 4.65
CA ALA A 82 -8.60 0.80 4.90
C ALA A 82 -8.85 1.36 6.31
N VAL A 83 -9.54 2.49 6.39
CA VAL A 83 -9.60 3.33 7.59
C VAL A 83 -11.01 3.32 8.19
N ILE A 84 -11.10 3.04 9.50
CA ILE A 84 -12.34 3.19 10.28
C ILE A 84 -12.36 4.62 10.86
N PRO A 85 -13.19 5.54 10.35
CA PRO A 85 -13.09 6.97 10.68
C PRO A 85 -13.69 7.32 12.04
N ASN A 86 -14.53 6.46 12.62
CA ASN A 86 -15.21 6.66 13.90
C ASN A 86 -15.31 5.34 14.68
N VAL A 87 -14.16 4.67 14.86
CA VAL A 87 -14.06 3.30 15.39
C VAL A 87 -14.74 3.10 16.74
N CYS A 88 -15.43 1.98 16.91
CA CYS A 88 -15.90 1.51 18.21
C CYS A 88 -14.73 1.29 19.16
N SER A 89 -14.72 1.98 20.31
CA SER A 89 -13.72 1.81 21.36
C SER A 89 -14.16 0.89 22.51
N GLY A 90 -15.43 0.46 22.49
CA GLY A 90 -15.97 -0.59 23.36
C GLY A 90 -15.88 -1.98 22.70
N ASP A 91 -16.70 -2.92 23.16
CA ASP A 91 -16.81 -4.24 22.52
C ASP A 91 -17.53 -4.10 21.17
N PHE A 92 -16.76 -4.13 20.08
CA PHE A 92 -17.29 -4.02 18.72
C PHE A 92 -18.10 -5.25 18.26
N HIS A 93 -18.13 -6.34 19.04
CA HIS A 93 -19.06 -7.45 18.88
C HIS A 93 -20.37 -7.28 19.66
N SER A 94 -20.48 -6.27 20.53
CA SER A 94 -21.72 -5.93 21.25
C SER A 94 -22.81 -5.45 20.28
N LEU A 95 -24.05 -5.83 20.56
CA LEU A 95 -25.24 -5.34 19.85
C LEU A 95 -25.81 -4.05 20.46
N ASP A 96 -25.42 -3.74 21.70
CA ASP A 96 -25.76 -2.47 22.34
C ASP A 96 -24.84 -1.35 21.79
N PRO A 97 -25.35 -0.16 21.44
CA PRO A 97 -24.54 0.91 20.86
C PRO A 97 -23.36 1.30 21.76
N GLU A 98 -22.14 1.10 21.27
CA GLU A 98 -20.92 1.36 22.01
C GLU A 98 -20.37 2.78 21.80
N THR A 99 -19.41 3.17 22.65
CA THR A 99 -18.70 4.44 22.47
C THR A 99 -17.83 4.38 21.20
N SER A 100 -17.96 5.38 20.33
CA SER A 100 -17.12 5.54 19.14
C SER A 100 -16.11 6.68 19.30
N VAL A 101 -14.88 6.49 18.83
CA VAL A 101 -13.81 7.48 18.84
C VAL A 101 -13.46 7.90 17.41
N PRO A 102 -13.53 9.21 17.07
CA PRO A 102 -13.17 9.69 15.74
C PRO A 102 -11.67 9.54 15.47
N LEU A 103 -11.28 9.46 14.19
CA LEU A 103 -9.88 9.40 13.77
C LEU A 103 -9.06 10.56 14.36
N THR A 104 -8.01 10.26 15.13
CA THR A 104 -7.24 11.32 15.81
C THR A 104 -6.51 12.23 14.82
N PRO A 105 -6.25 13.51 15.17
CA PRO A 105 -5.47 14.42 14.32
C PRO A 105 -4.07 13.90 13.98
N GLN A 106 -3.46 13.09 14.86
CA GLN A 106 -2.16 12.45 14.63
C GLN A 106 -2.25 11.35 13.56
N LYS A 107 -3.25 10.46 13.67
CA LYS A 107 -3.52 9.42 12.66
C LYS A 107 -3.83 10.04 11.30
N ALA A 108 -4.70 11.05 11.28
CA ALA A 108 -5.01 11.81 10.07
C ALA A 108 -3.77 12.49 9.46
N ALA A 109 -2.82 12.99 10.27
CA ALA A 109 -1.56 13.53 9.77
C ALA A 109 -0.68 12.46 9.11
N ILE A 110 -0.51 11.31 9.75
CA ILE A 110 0.24 10.17 9.18
C ILE A 110 -0.34 9.76 7.82
N LEU A 111 -1.67 9.68 7.70
CA LEU A 111 -2.32 9.39 6.41
C LEU A 111 -2.05 10.48 5.37
N ARG A 112 -2.20 11.76 5.70
CA ARG A 112 -1.91 12.87 4.76
C ARG A 112 -0.46 12.82 4.25
N ASP A 113 0.50 12.62 5.13
CA ASP A 113 1.92 12.52 4.79
C ASP A 113 2.24 11.24 3.98
N ALA A 114 1.41 10.21 4.09
CA ALA A 114 1.55 8.96 3.33
C ALA A 114 0.90 9.02 1.94
N ILE A 115 -0.29 9.62 1.85
CA ILE A 115 -0.97 9.94 0.60
C ILE A 115 -0.10 10.87 -0.24
N ALA A 116 0.48 11.91 0.39
CA ALA A 116 1.41 12.82 -0.26
C ALA A 116 2.51 12.04 -0.99
N SER A 117 3.26 11.17 -0.30
CA SER A 117 4.39 10.43 -0.90
C SER A 117 4.08 9.53 -2.12
N GLY A 118 2.83 9.40 -2.58
CA GLY A 118 2.51 8.63 -3.78
C GLY A 118 2.66 7.13 -3.59
N ILE A 119 2.39 6.67 -2.37
CA ILE A 119 2.52 5.27 -1.94
C ILE A 119 1.23 4.75 -1.29
N VAL A 120 0.41 5.62 -0.69
CA VAL A 120 -0.80 5.20 0.04
C VAL A 120 -2.09 5.61 -0.68
N GLU A 121 -2.92 4.61 -0.96
CA GLU A 121 -4.36 4.80 -1.13
C GLU A 121 -5.06 4.70 0.22
N VAL A 122 -6.03 5.58 0.49
CA VAL A 122 -6.93 5.45 1.63
C VAL A 122 -8.31 5.00 1.15
N ALA A 123 -8.78 3.90 1.73
CA ALA A 123 -10.13 3.37 1.52
C ALA A 123 -10.98 3.54 2.78
N LEU A 124 -12.31 3.60 2.64
CA LEU A 124 -13.22 3.64 3.77
C LEU A 124 -13.51 2.22 4.29
N HIS A 125 -13.22 1.96 5.56
CA HIS A 125 -13.51 0.69 6.23
C HIS A 125 -14.72 0.79 7.17
N GLY A 126 -15.92 0.85 6.57
CA GLY A 126 -17.17 1.02 7.31
C GLY A 126 -17.34 2.41 7.94
N TYR A 127 -18.01 2.48 9.10
CA TYR A 127 -18.16 3.72 9.87
C TYR A 127 -17.63 3.58 11.30
N THR A 128 -18.11 2.57 12.04
CA THR A 128 -17.63 2.26 13.39
C THR A 128 -16.93 0.90 13.51
N HIS A 129 -17.09 0.00 12.54
CA HIS A 129 -16.71 -1.41 12.65
C HIS A 129 -17.37 -2.13 13.86
N GLN A 130 -18.54 -1.64 14.32
CA GLN A 130 -19.39 -2.36 15.28
C GLN A 130 -20.37 -3.28 14.55
N THR A 131 -20.56 -4.50 15.05
CA THR A 131 -21.54 -5.43 14.47
C THR A 131 -22.98 -5.00 14.77
N VAL A 132 -23.89 -5.23 13.83
CA VAL A 132 -25.35 -5.11 14.01
C VAL A 132 -26.03 -6.46 14.28
N ARG A 133 -25.24 -7.54 14.32
CA ARG A 133 -25.72 -8.92 14.27
C ARG A 133 -24.86 -9.85 15.12
N ASP A 134 -25.53 -10.76 15.84
CA ASP A 134 -24.91 -11.89 16.53
C ASP A 134 -24.26 -12.84 15.50
N PRO A 135 -23.00 -13.29 15.70
CA PRO A 135 -22.28 -14.09 14.71
C PRO A 135 -22.93 -15.45 14.45
N SER A 136 -23.74 -15.99 15.38
CA SER A 136 -24.51 -17.22 15.16
C SER A 136 -25.60 -17.06 14.08
N ALA A 137 -26.02 -15.84 13.79
CA ALA A 137 -27.01 -15.50 12.76
C ALA A 137 -26.39 -15.22 11.36
N GLY A 138 -25.13 -15.62 11.13
CA GLY A 138 -24.46 -15.53 9.82
C GLY A 138 -23.18 -14.68 9.79
N GLY A 139 -22.42 -14.68 10.89
CA GLY A 139 -21.20 -13.88 11.03
C GLY A 139 -21.45 -12.41 11.37
N TYR A 140 -20.42 -11.74 11.88
CA TYR A 140 -20.45 -10.30 12.20
C TYR A 140 -20.67 -9.45 10.93
N THR A 141 -21.29 -8.28 11.08
CA THR A 141 -21.43 -7.31 9.98
C THR A 141 -21.81 -5.93 10.50
N GLU A 142 -21.28 -4.86 9.91
CA GLU A 142 -21.79 -3.49 10.16
C GLU A 142 -23.01 -3.15 9.27
N PHE A 143 -23.19 -3.86 8.14
CA PHE A 143 -24.09 -3.43 7.05
C PHE A 143 -25.07 -4.50 6.55
N GLN A 144 -24.67 -5.77 6.44
CA GLN A 144 -25.48 -6.78 5.77
C GLN A 144 -26.79 -7.05 6.53
N GLY A 145 -27.93 -6.96 5.82
CA GLY A 145 -29.27 -7.12 6.40
C GLY A 145 -29.84 -5.84 7.02
N VAL A 146 -29.07 -4.76 7.09
CA VAL A 146 -29.55 -3.43 7.50
C VAL A 146 -30.30 -2.76 6.34
N ASP A 147 -31.29 -1.90 6.63
CA ASP A 147 -32.01 -1.18 5.59
C ASP A 147 -31.10 -0.16 4.84
N TYR A 148 -31.45 0.11 3.58
CA TYR A 148 -30.67 1.00 2.73
C TYR A 148 -30.43 2.40 3.29
N ASN A 149 -31.42 3.02 3.95
CA ASN A 149 -31.27 4.40 4.42
C ASN A 149 -30.27 4.46 5.59
N THR A 150 -30.32 3.48 6.50
CA THR A 150 -29.34 3.35 7.58
C THR A 150 -27.94 3.04 7.05
N GLN A 151 -27.80 2.10 6.10
CA GLN A 151 -26.51 1.83 5.46
C GLN A 151 -25.95 3.09 4.75
N TYR A 152 -26.76 3.76 3.94
CA TYR A 152 -26.38 4.99 3.25
C TYR A 152 -25.95 6.07 4.24
N ALA A 153 -26.71 6.30 5.31
CA ALA A 153 -26.38 7.31 6.31
C ALA A 153 -25.02 7.05 7.00
N ARG A 154 -24.75 5.80 7.39
CA ARG A 154 -23.48 5.39 8.00
C ARG A 154 -22.29 5.54 7.04
N ILE A 155 -22.37 4.97 5.84
CA ILE A 155 -21.30 5.06 4.83
C ILE A 155 -21.06 6.53 4.44
N SER A 156 -22.12 7.32 4.30
CA SER A 156 -22.04 8.76 3.98
C SER A 156 -21.39 9.57 5.12
N ALA A 157 -21.66 9.23 6.38
CA ALA A 157 -21.00 9.84 7.53
C ALA A 157 -19.51 9.46 7.60
N GLY A 158 -19.19 8.18 7.45
CA GLY A 158 -17.81 7.69 7.42
C GLY A 158 -16.99 8.32 6.30
N LYS A 159 -17.53 8.37 5.07
CA LYS A 159 -16.90 9.03 3.93
C LYS A 159 -16.60 10.50 4.22
N ARG A 160 -17.59 11.30 4.66
CA ARG A 160 -17.37 12.72 5.01
C ARG A 160 -16.32 12.92 6.10
N MET A 161 -16.31 12.08 7.14
CA MET A 161 -15.31 12.18 8.22
C MET A 161 -13.90 11.87 7.72
N LEU A 162 -13.76 10.82 6.91
CA LEU A 162 -12.48 10.39 6.36
C LEU A 162 -11.93 11.43 5.36
N GLU A 163 -12.75 11.84 4.40
CA GLU A 163 -12.41 12.87 3.40
C GLU A 163 -12.04 14.19 4.06
N GLY A 164 -12.80 14.61 5.08
CA GLY A 164 -12.49 15.82 5.87
C GLY A 164 -11.20 15.71 6.69
N ALA A 165 -10.82 14.51 7.13
CA ALA A 165 -9.59 14.28 7.87
C ALA A 165 -8.34 14.24 6.97
N ILE A 166 -8.45 13.69 5.76
CA ILE A 166 -7.32 13.55 4.82
C ILE A 166 -7.25 14.64 3.74
N GLY A 167 -8.32 15.40 3.52
CA GLY A 167 -8.37 16.47 2.52
C GLY A 167 -8.46 15.97 1.06
N ARG A 168 -8.94 14.74 0.83
CA ARG A 168 -9.11 14.13 -0.50
C ARG A 168 -10.37 13.30 -0.57
N GLN A 169 -10.87 13.08 -1.80
CA GLN A 169 -11.97 12.15 -2.05
C GLN A 169 -11.57 10.69 -1.78
N VAL A 170 -12.52 9.89 -1.29
CA VAL A 170 -12.36 8.44 -1.08
C VAL A 170 -13.24 7.68 -2.07
N VAL A 171 -12.60 6.99 -3.01
CA VAL A 171 -13.25 6.26 -4.12
C VAL A 171 -13.39 4.75 -3.88
N THR A 172 -12.70 4.22 -2.87
CA THR A 172 -12.64 2.78 -2.54
C THR A 172 -13.30 2.48 -1.21
N PHE A 173 -14.13 1.44 -1.18
CA PHE A 173 -14.78 0.93 0.02
C PHE A 173 -14.35 -0.50 0.34
N VAL A 174 -14.16 -0.77 1.63
CA VAL A 174 -13.82 -2.08 2.16
C VAL A 174 -14.83 -2.39 3.27
N PRO A 175 -15.72 -3.39 3.15
CA PRO A 175 -16.67 -3.70 4.22
C PRO A 175 -15.98 -4.38 5.41
N PRO A 176 -16.28 -3.96 6.66
CA PRO A 176 -15.99 -4.71 7.88
C PRO A 176 -16.38 -6.19 7.78
N TRP A 177 -15.49 -7.06 8.24
CA TRP A 177 -15.59 -8.53 8.11
C TRP A 177 -15.83 -9.02 6.67
N ASN A 178 -15.48 -8.24 5.65
CA ASN A 178 -15.81 -8.49 4.24
C ASN A 178 -17.33 -8.60 3.93
N THR A 179 -18.21 -8.21 4.86
CA THR A 179 -19.66 -8.46 4.74
C THR A 179 -20.46 -7.29 4.15
N TYR A 180 -21.30 -7.60 3.17
CA TYR A 180 -22.12 -6.61 2.46
C TYR A 180 -23.38 -7.25 1.84
N ASP A 181 -24.28 -6.41 1.33
CA ASP A 181 -25.41 -6.81 0.50
C ASP A 181 -25.68 -5.81 -0.65
N SER A 182 -26.79 -6.00 -1.36
CA SER A 182 -27.20 -5.15 -2.48
C SER A 182 -27.64 -3.75 -2.05
N ASN A 183 -28.06 -3.53 -0.80
CA ASN A 183 -28.29 -2.19 -0.27
C ASN A 183 -26.94 -1.50 -0.02
N THR A 184 -25.90 -2.22 0.43
CA THR A 184 -24.53 -1.71 0.55
C THR A 184 -24.04 -1.23 -0.80
N LEU A 185 -24.05 -2.11 -1.82
CA LEU A 185 -23.59 -1.77 -3.17
C LEU A 185 -24.39 -0.61 -3.79
N ARG A 186 -25.71 -0.53 -3.55
CA ARG A 186 -26.53 0.60 -4.00
C ARG A 186 -26.13 1.90 -3.30
N ALA A 187 -25.84 1.87 -2.01
CA ALA A 187 -25.38 3.04 -1.26
C ALA A 187 -23.99 3.50 -1.73
N LEU A 188 -23.08 2.57 -2.02
CA LEU A 188 -21.76 2.87 -2.59
C LEU A 188 -21.86 3.60 -3.94
N ASN A 189 -22.67 3.10 -4.87
CA ASN A 189 -22.93 3.80 -6.14
C ASN A 189 -23.53 5.20 -5.91
N ALA A 190 -24.51 5.33 -5.01
CA ALA A 190 -25.15 6.61 -4.71
C ALA A 190 -24.24 7.63 -4.00
N LEU A 191 -23.13 7.17 -3.41
CA LEU A 191 -22.10 7.98 -2.74
C LEU A 191 -20.83 8.18 -3.58
N GLY A 192 -20.86 7.81 -4.87
CA GLY A 192 -19.75 8.00 -5.79
C GLY A 192 -18.49 7.21 -5.40
N PHE A 193 -18.64 5.99 -4.88
CA PHE A 193 -17.54 5.03 -4.87
C PHE A 193 -17.39 4.39 -6.26
N SER A 194 -16.16 4.08 -6.63
CA SER A 194 -15.80 3.46 -7.91
C SER A 194 -15.27 2.03 -7.73
N VAL A 195 -14.75 1.71 -6.55
CA VAL A 195 -14.09 0.43 -6.26
C VAL A 195 -14.59 -0.12 -4.93
N PHE A 196 -14.73 -1.44 -4.84
CA PHE A 196 -14.85 -2.11 -3.55
C PHE A 196 -14.01 -3.39 -3.48
N SER A 197 -13.55 -3.71 -2.28
CA SER A 197 -12.81 -4.95 -1.96
C SER A 197 -13.42 -5.59 -0.73
N ALA A 198 -14.07 -6.73 -0.93
CA ALA A 198 -14.56 -7.61 0.12
C ALA A 198 -13.78 -8.94 0.04
N ASP A 199 -14.38 -10.07 0.43
CA ASP A 199 -13.87 -11.41 0.13
C ASP A 199 -14.47 -11.95 -1.18
N GLN A 200 -14.13 -13.19 -1.51
CA GLN A 200 -14.61 -13.88 -2.72
C GLN A 200 -16.08 -14.35 -2.62
N SER A 201 -16.73 -14.20 -1.47
CA SER A 201 -18.07 -14.69 -1.16
C SER A 201 -19.09 -13.56 -0.98
N GLY A 202 -19.64 -13.07 -2.08
CA GLY A 202 -20.73 -12.10 -2.01
C GLY A 202 -21.53 -11.94 -3.28
N THR A 203 -22.50 -11.03 -3.24
CA THR A 203 -23.44 -10.80 -4.35
C THR A 203 -22.92 -9.73 -5.30
N THR A 204 -23.09 -9.95 -6.61
CA THR A 204 -22.84 -8.93 -7.63
C THR A 204 -24.08 -8.08 -7.94
N TYR A 205 -25.23 -8.42 -7.35
CA TYR A 205 -26.48 -7.69 -7.56
C TYR A 205 -26.43 -6.32 -6.87
N GLY A 206 -26.55 -5.25 -7.67
CA GLY A 206 -26.44 -3.87 -7.21
C GLY A 206 -25.06 -3.24 -7.41
N MET A 207 -24.07 -3.93 -8.00
CA MET A 207 -22.73 -3.35 -8.24
C MET A 207 -22.75 -2.10 -9.12
N GLY A 208 -23.67 -1.98 -10.07
CA GLY A 208 -23.75 -0.80 -10.94
C GLY A 208 -22.46 -0.58 -11.74
N GLN A 209 -21.74 0.51 -11.46
CA GLN A 209 -20.44 0.82 -12.09
C GLN A 209 -19.22 0.38 -11.26
N LEU A 210 -19.44 -0.09 -10.02
CA LEU A 210 -18.37 -0.48 -9.10
C LEU A 210 -17.46 -1.58 -9.70
N LYS A 211 -16.16 -1.39 -9.56
CA LYS A 211 -15.15 -2.44 -9.78
C LYS A 211 -14.97 -3.24 -8.49
N SER A 212 -15.03 -4.56 -8.60
CA SER A 212 -14.75 -5.47 -7.48
C SER A 212 -13.33 -6.01 -7.58
N LEU A 213 -12.59 -5.93 -6.47
CA LEU A 213 -11.29 -6.57 -6.30
C LEU A 213 -11.32 -7.33 -4.96
N PRO A 214 -11.89 -8.54 -4.91
CA PRO A 214 -11.99 -9.30 -3.67
C PRO A 214 -10.59 -9.70 -3.18
N GLU A 215 -10.39 -9.72 -1.86
CA GLU A 215 -9.22 -10.36 -1.27
C GLU A 215 -9.17 -11.84 -1.69
N ASN A 216 -7.95 -12.33 -1.88
CA ASN A 216 -7.72 -13.72 -2.23
C ASN A 216 -6.38 -14.25 -1.71
N ALA A 217 -5.69 -13.52 -0.85
CA ALA A 217 -4.33 -13.79 -0.40
C ALA A 217 -4.06 -13.17 0.97
N SER A 218 -3.04 -13.67 1.66
CA SER A 218 -2.51 -13.10 2.90
C SER A 218 -0.98 -13.10 2.89
N THR A 219 -0.36 -12.36 3.81
CA THR A 219 1.11 -12.29 3.92
C THR A 219 1.75 -13.68 4.09
N ALA A 220 1.04 -14.62 4.70
CA ALA A 220 1.47 -16.00 4.90
C ALA A 220 1.46 -16.87 3.62
N ASN A 221 0.66 -16.54 2.59
CA ASN A 221 0.46 -17.42 1.42
C ASN A 221 0.81 -16.79 0.06
N ILE A 222 1.04 -15.48 0.00
CA ILE A 222 1.33 -14.71 -1.23
C ILE A 222 2.50 -15.29 -2.05
N VAL A 223 3.60 -15.70 -1.41
CA VAL A 223 4.77 -16.31 -2.07
C VAL A 223 4.39 -17.60 -2.80
N GLY A 224 3.61 -18.46 -2.14
CA GLY A 224 3.13 -19.72 -2.72
C GLY A 224 2.14 -19.50 -3.87
N LYS A 225 1.27 -18.50 -3.77
CA LYS A 225 0.35 -18.12 -4.85
C LYS A 225 1.08 -17.59 -6.09
N ILE A 226 2.09 -16.72 -5.91
CA ILE A 226 2.94 -16.24 -7.02
C ILE A 226 3.67 -17.40 -7.68
N GLN A 227 4.22 -18.34 -6.91
CA GLN A 227 4.84 -19.56 -7.44
C GLN A 227 3.85 -20.44 -8.22
N ALA A 228 2.61 -20.60 -7.73
CA ALA A 228 1.59 -21.38 -8.41
C ALA A 228 1.15 -20.75 -9.75
N ILE A 229 1.03 -19.42 -9.83
CA ILE A 229 0.78 -18.69 -11.09
C ILE A 229 1.94 -18.93 -12.07
N ARG A 230 3.19 -18.73 -11.64
CA ARG A 230 4.39 -18.98 -12.46
C ARG A 230 4.52 -20.41 -12.97
N GLN A 231 3.98 -21.39 -12.24
CA GLN A 231 3.94 -22.81 -12.61
C GLN A 231 2.71 -23.18 -13.46
N GLY A 232 1.75 -22.28 -13.64
CA GLY A 232 0.47 -22.57 -14.30
C GLY A 232 -0.46 -23.48 -13.50
N THR A 233 -0.22 -23.66 -12.20
CA THR A 233 -1.04 -24.47 -11.29
C THR A 233 -2.13 -23.65 -10.59
N ALA A 234 -2.07 -22.32 -10.69
CA ALA A 234 -3.14 -21.39 -10.35
C ALA A 234 -3.48 -20.50 -11.56
N ALA A 235 -4.72 -20.03 -11.64
CA ALA A 235 -5.12 -19.07 -12.67
C ALA A 235 -4.38 -17.73 -12.49
N PRO A 236 -3.91 -17.09 -13.58
CA PRO A 236 -3.32 -15.77 -13.51
C PRO A 236 -4.38 -14.72 -13.14
N GLY A 237 -4.01 -13.76 -12.32
CA GLY A 237 -4.88 -12.69 -11.87
C GLY A 237 -4.23 -11.86 -10.76
N PRO A 238 -4.87 -10.77 -10.33
CA PRO A 238 -4.37 -9.96 -9.23
C PRO A 238 -4.45 -10.73 -7.91
N LEU A 239 -3.44 -10.55 -7.07
CA LEU A 239 -3.39 -11.07 -5.71
C LEU A 239 -3.64 -9.91 -4.75
N VAL A 240 -4.81 -9.90 -4.13
CA VAL A 240 -5.21 -8.88 -3.15
C VAL A 240 -4.96 -9.47 -1.77
N VAL A 241 -3.92 -8.96 -1.11
CA VAL A 241 -3.35 -9.45 0.14
C VAL A 241 -3.98 -8.68 1.30
N LEU A 242 -4.89 -9.34 2.01
CA LEU A 242 -5.42 -8.83 3.27
C LEU A 242 -4.40 -9.03 4.40
N MET A 243 -4.28 -8.02 5.25
CA MET A 243 -3.54 -8.04 6.51
C MET A 243 -4.18 -7.09 7.53
N HIS A 244 -3.95 -7.31 8.81
CA HIS A 244 -4.52 -6.52 9.91
C HIS A 244 -3.46 -6.18 10.97
N PRO A 245 -3.67 -5.10 11.76
CA PRO A 245 -2.79 -4.72 12.87
C PRO A 245 -2.50 -5.86 13.85
N TYR A 246 -3.54 -6.62 14.25
CA TYR A 246 -3.44 -7.69 15.26
C TYR A 246 -2.61 -8.90 14.81
N GLU A 247 -2.25 -9.00 13.53
CA GLU A 247 -1.40 -10.07 13.02
C GLU A 247 0.09 -9.88 13.41
N PHE A 248 0.47 -8.67 13.84
CA PHE A 248 1.82 -8.28 14.21
C PHE A 248 2.12 -8.56 15.69
N ALA A 249 2.73 -9.72 15.96
CA ALA A 249 3.03 -10.23 17.29
C ALA A 249 3.98 -9.35 18.12
N ASP A 250 4.75 -8.48 17.48
CA ASP A 250 5.61 -7.46 18.12
C ASP A 250 4.81 -6.29 18.72
N PHE A 251 3.51 -6.16 18.38
CA PHE A 251 2.58 -5.20 18.97
C PHE A 251 1.40 -5.87 19.68
N TYR A 252 1.01 -7.07 19.23
CA TYR A 252 -0.12 -7.85 19.72
C TYR A 252 0.31 -9.28 20.09
N PRO A 253 1.10 -9.46 21.17
CA PRO A 253 1.67 -10.76 21.54
C PRO A 253 0.61 -11.78 21.99
N ASP A 254 -0.52 -11.31 22.50
CA ASP A 254 -1.58 -12.16 23.06
C ASP A 254 -2.66 -12.56 22.02
N ASP A 255 -2.79 -11.82 20.91
CA ASP A 255 -3.84 -12.02 19.90
C ASP A 255 -3.49 -13.05 18.80
N SER A 256 -2.56 -13.97 19.10
CA SER A 256 -2.10 -15.02 18.16
C SER A 256 -1.49 -14.50 16.85
N GLY A 257 -0.90 -13.29 16.88
CA GLY A 257 -0.16 -12.73 15.76
C GLY A 257 0.89 -13.69 15.20
N TRP A 258 0.95 -13.84 13.87
CA TRP A 258 1.83 -14.80 13.19
C TRP A 258 2.98 -14.14 12.40
N GLN A 259 3.02 -12.81 12.34
CA GLN A 259 4.08 -12.04 11.70
C GLN A 259 4.65 -10.98 12.64
N THR A 260 5.80 -10.41 12.27
CA THR A 260 6.39 -9.23 12.91
C THR A 260 6.72 -8.19 11.83
N LEU A 261 7.06 -6.96 12.22
CA LEU A 261 7.59 -5.97 11.28
C LEU A 261 8.80 -6.50 10.49
N GLN A 262 9.66 -7.31 11.13
CA GLN A 262 10.82 -7.91 10.47
C GLN A 262 10.44 -8.94 9.40
N SER A 263 9.46 -9.83 9.66
CA SER A 263 9.02 -10.79 8.64
C SER A 263 8.22 -10.11 7.52
N PHE A 264 7.49 -9.05 7.84
CA PHE A 264 6.81 -8.22 6.85
C PHE A 264 7.80 -7.48 5.95
N GLU A 265 8.86 -6.87 6.51
CA GLU A 265 9.95 -6.26 5.74
C GLU A 265 10.63 -7.29 4.81
N GLN A 266 10.89 -8.50 5.28
CA GLN A 266 11.45 -9.58 4.45
C GLN A 266 10.52 -9.96 3.28
N LEU A 267 9.20 -9.96 3.49
CA LEU A 267 8.22 -10.14 2.42
C LEU A 267 8.27 -8.98 1.41
N LEU A 268 8.35 -7.72 1.86
CA LEU A 268 8.47 -6.56 0.96
C LEU A 268 9.76 -6.62 0.13
N GLN A 269 10.89 -6.93 0.77
CA GLN A 269 12.18 -7.16 0.10
C GLN A 269 12.09 -8.26 -0.96
N TRP A 270 11.39 -9.36 -0.65
CA TRP A 270 11.19 -10.45 -1.60
C TRP A 270 10.31 -10.00 -2.77
N LEU A 271 9.21 -9.28 -2.53
CA LEU A 271 8.28 -8.79 -3.55
C LEU A 271 8.98 -7.85 -4.55
N VAL A 272 9.75 -6.85 -4.10
CA VAL A 272 10.45 -5.92 -5.00
C VAL A 272 11.57 -6.59 -5.81
N ALA A 273 12.10 -7.72 -5.34
CA ALA A 273 13.11 -8.50 -6.06
C ALA A 273 12.52 -9.35 -7.22
N GLN A 274 11.19 -9.41 -7.36
CA GLN A 274 10.52 -10.17 -8.42
C GLN A 274 10.27 -9.29 -9.66
N THR A 275 10.86 -9.63 -10.82
CA THR A 275 10.74 -8.84 -12.05
C THR A 275 9.36 -8.86 -12.72
N ASP A 276 8.52 -9.82 -12.34
CA ASP A 276 7.18 -10.11 -12.87
C ASP A 276 6.06 -9.70 -11.90
N VAL A 277 6.38 -9.27 -10.67
CA VAL A 277 5.39 -8.75 -9.71
C VAL A 277 5.21 -7.25 -9.92
N GLN A 278 3.96 -6.80 -9.94
CA GLN A 278 3.62 -5.37 -10.01
C GLN A 278 2.80 -4.96 -8.78
N PRO A 279 3.46 -4.38 -7.75
CA PRO A 279 2.76 -3.77 -6.62
C PRO A 279 1.83 -2.64 -7.08
N GLN A 280 0.60 -2.63 -6.57
CA GLN A 280 -0.48 -1.69 -6.89
C GLN A 280 -1.35 -1.46 -5.64
N THR A 281 -2.27 -0.50 -5.68
CA THR A 281 -3.40 -0.45 -4.74
C THR A 281 -4.72 -0.82 -5.42
N LEU A 282 -5.81 -0.87 -4.65
CA LEU A 282 -7.13 -1.24 -5.15
C LEU A 282 -7.62 -0.31 -6.27
N ALA A 283 -7.64 1.01 -6.03
CA ALA A 283 -8.00 1.99 -7.05
C ALA A 283 -7.03 1.99 -8.23
N GLY A 284 -5.73 1.86 -7.98
CA GLY A 284 -4.75 1.88 -9.06
C GLY A 284 -4.91 0.71 -10.03
N LEU A 285 -5.13 -0.50 -9.50
CA LEU A 285 -5.42 -1.68 -10.29
C LEU A 285 -6.81 -1.62 -10.96
N ALA A 286 -7.84 -1.16 -10.24
CA ALA A 286 -9.23 -1.17 -10.73
C ALA A 286 -9.53 -0.08 -11.78
N LEU A 287 -8.85 1.07 -11.68
CA LEU A 287 -9.13 2.28 -12.46
C LEU A 287 -7.98 2.67 -13.40
N GLY A 288 -6.82 2.01 -13.31
CA GLY A 288 -5.60 2.38 -14.05
C GLY A 288 -4.95 3.68 -13.56
N GLN A 289 -5.22 4.09 -12.33
CA GLN A 289 -4.72 5.33 -11.73
C GLN A 289 -3.38 5.09 -11.02
N SER A 290 -2.39 5.97 -11.21
CA SER A 290 -1.18 5.94 -10.36
C SER A 290 -1.53 6.39 -8.94
N VAL A 291 -1.02 5.66 -7.94
CA VAL A 291 -1.44 5.81 -6.55
C VAL A 291 -0.77 7.00 -5.86
N GLY A 292 -1.25 8.20 -6.14
CA GLY A 292 -0.81 9.40 -5.47
C GLY A 292 -1.76 10.57 -5.70
N PRO A 293 -1.42 11.77 -5.24
CA PRO A 293 -1.82 12.95 -5.98
C PRO A 293 -1.40 12.81 -7.44
N LEU A 294 -2.33 13.04 -8.36
CA LEU A 294 -1.97 13.35 -9.73
C LEU A 294 -1.17 14.65 -9.67
N LYS A 295 0.07 14.66 -10.17
CA LYS A 295 0.95 15.83 -9.98
C LYS A 295 0.31 17.03 -10.69
N GLY A 296 0.04 18.08 -9.95
CA GLY A 296 -0.70 19.26 -10.38
C GLY A 296 -2.21 19.29 -10.05
N ASP A 297 -2.81 18.20 -9.53
CA ASP A 297 -4.19 18.14 -9.00
C ASP A 297 -4.29 18.97 -7.71
N LEU A 298 -4.48 20.28 -7.89
CA LEU A 298 -4.52 21.32 -6.87
C LEU A 298 -5.91 21.52 -6.28
N ASN A 299 -6.93 20.97 -6.93
CA ASN A 299 -8.31 21.00 -6.46
C ASN A 299 -8.67 19.72 -5.65
N GLY A 300 -7.98 18.60 -5.87
CA GLY A 300 -8.13 17.32 -5.18
C GLY A 300 -9.20 16.39 -5.75
N ASP A 301 -9.73 16.63 -6.96
CA ASP A 301 -10.78 15.85 -7.62
C ASP A 301 -10.26 14.63 -8.41
N GLY A 302 -8.95 14.51 -8.56
CA GLY A 302 -8.31 13.38 -9.24
C GLY A 302 -8.16 13.54 -10.76
N GLN A 303 -8.51 14.69 -11.32
CA GLN A 303 -8.18 15.10 -12.68
C GLN A 303 -7.04 16.13 -12.67
N LEU A 304 -6.53 16.46 -13.86
CA LEU A 304 -5.55 17.52 -14.07
C LEU A 304 -6.09 18.41 -15.18
N ASP A 305 -6.66 19.55 -14.82
CA ASP A 305 -7.43 20.38 -15.75
C ASP A 305 -7.30 21.90 -15.52
N ILE A 306 -8.22 22.68 -16.08
CA ILE A 306 -8.16 24.16 -16.08
C ILE A 306 -8.40 24.77 -14.67
N PRO A 307 -9.33 24.27 -13.84
CA PRO A 307 -9.35 24.50 -12.40
C PRO A 307 -7.96 24.46 -11.74
N ASP A 308 -7.14 23.44 -12.00
CA ASP A 308 -5.80 23.34 -11.37
C ASP A 308 -4.85 24.45 -11.81
N VAL A 309 -4.80 24.74 -13.12
CA VAL A 309 -4.03 25.88 -13.66
C VAL A 309 -4.46 27.17 -12.98
N THR A 310 -5.77 27.34 -12.74
CA THR A 310 -6.33 28.53 -12.07
C THR A 310 -5.85 28.62 -10.62
N LEU A 311 -5.84 27.51 -9.89
CA LEU A 311 -5.37 27.45 -8.51
C LEU A 311 -3.85 27.69 -8.40
N ALA A 312 -3.06 27.13 -9.31
CA ALA A 312 -1.62 27.39 -9.40
C ALA A 312 -1.34 28.88 -9.62
N LEU A 313 -1.99 29.49 -10.61
CA LEU A 313 -1.84 30.92 -10.90
C LEU A 313 -2.25 31.79 -9.71
N GLN A 314 -3.35 31.46 -9.02
CA GLN A 314 -3.79 32.18 -7.82
C GLN A 314 -2.75 32.18 -6.70
N MET A 315 -1.97 31.09 -6.55
CA MET A 315 -0.88 31.00 -5.58
C MET A 315 0.33 31.81 -6.02
N VAL A 316 0.72 31.69 -7.30
CA VAL A 316 1.86 32.42 -7.89
C VAL A 316 1.67 33.94 -7.80
N ILE A 317 0.45 34.45 -7.96
CA ILE A 317 0.13 35.89 -7.80
C ILE A 317 -0.20 36.29 -6.35
N GLY A 318 -0.12 35.37 -5.38
CA GLY A 318 -0.35 35.63 -3.96
C GLY A 318 -1.81 35.84 -3.52
N THR A 319 -2.79 35.60 -4.39
CA THR A 319 -4.23 35.67 -4.05
C THR A 319 -4.75 34.47 -3.25
N ARG A 320 -4.07 33.32 -3.34
CA ARG A 320 -4.30 32.12 -2.50
C ARG A 320 -2.99 31.76 -1.80
N LYS A 321 -3.04 31.46 -0.50
CA LYS A 321 -1.87 30.90 0.20
C LYS A 321 -1.84 29.37 -0.01
N PRO A 322 -0.71 28.78 -0.42
CA PRO A 322 -0.59 27.32 -0.50
C PRO A 322 -0.82 26.66 0.85
N THR A 323 -1.62 25.60 0.86
CA THR A 323 -1.67 24.59 1.92
C THR A 323 -0.49 23.61 1.78
N PRO A 324 -0.21 22.75 2.78
CA PRO A 324 0.74 21.65 2.62
C PRO A 324 0.38 20.70 1.47
N TRP A 325 -0.92 20.52 1.19
CA TRP A 325 -1.39 19.78 0.02
C TRP A 325 -0.96 20.45 -1.28
N ASP A 326 -1.27 21.75 -1.42
CA ASP A 326 -0.94 22.50 -2.63
C ASP A 326 0.56 22.52 -2.90
N ALA A 327 1.37 22.77 -1.87
CA ALA A 327 2.83 22.79 -1.97
C ALA A 327 3.41 21.42 -2.35
N PHE A 328 2.71 20.34 -1.99
CA PHE A 328 3.13 18.99 -2.31
C PHE A 328 2.78 18.59 -3.75
N VAL A 329 1.56 18.90 -4.21
CA VAL A 329 1.07 18.47 -5.54
C VAL A 329 1.45 19.44 -6.66
N GLY A 330 1.55 20.74 -6.33
CA GLY A 330 1.76 21.83 -7.29
C GLY A 330 3.21 22.16 -7.61
N ASP A 331 4.18 21.60 -6.87
CA ASP A 331 5.60 21.68 -7.22
C ASP A 331 5.90 20.69 -8.36
N MET A 332 5.59 21.09 -9.60
CA MET A 332 5.71 20.23 -10.77
C MET A 332 7.17 19.94 -11.13
N ASN A 333 8.07 20.89 -10.90
CA ASN A 333 9.48 20.78 -11.29
C ASN A 333 10.38 20.13 -10.22
N GLY A 334 9.97 20.11 -8.95
CA GLY A 334 10.70 19.52 -7.82
C GLY A 334 11.66 20.47 -7.09
N ASP A 335 11.50 21.79 -7.22
CA ASP A 335 12.36 22.80 -6.56
C ASP A 335 11.88 23.21 -5.15
N GLY A 336 10.72 22.71 -4.72
CA GLY A 336 10.13 22.95 -3.40
C GLY A 336 9.23 24.18 -3.30
N VAL A 337 8.97 24.91 -4.39
CA VAL A 337 8.05 26.07 -4.39
C VAL A 337 7.13 26.09 -5.62
N ILE A 338 5.84 26.39 -5.42
CA ILE A 338 4.91 26.57 -6.54
C ILE A 338 5.22 27.91 -7.23
N THR A 339 5.72 27.84 -8.46
CA THR A 339 6.08 29.01 -9.27
C THR A 339 5.30 29.08 -10.58
N MET A 340 5.57 30.11 -11.38
CA MET A 340 5.07 30.20 -12.75
C MET A 340 5.58 29.05 -13.64
N ALA A 341 6.74 28.45 -13.33
CA ALA A 341 7.23 27.28 -14.07
C ALA A 341 6.26 26.10 -13.93
N ASP A 342 5.72 25.91 -12.72
CA ASP A 342 4.84 24.80 -12.39
C ASP A 342 3.44 24.99 -12.99
N ALA A 343 2.89 26.21 -12.89
CA ALA A 343 1.66 26.57 -13.60
C ALA A 343 1.76 26.35 -15.12
N ILE A 344 2.94 26.60 -15.72
CA ILE A 344 3.21 26.30 -17.14
C ILE A 344 3.29 24.79 -17.40
N ILE A 345 3.87 23.99 -16.49
CA ILE A 345 3.91 22.52 -16.64
C ILE A 345 2.49 21.94 -16.56
N ILE A 346 1.68 22.33 -15.56
CA ILE A 346 0.27 21.94 -15.44
C ILE A 346 -0.46 22.27 -16.75
N LEU A 347 -0.42 23.53 -17.20
CA LEU A 347 -1.11 23.97 -18.41
C LEU A 347 -0.68 23.20 -19.68
N ARG A 348 0.61 22.87 -19.80
CA ARG A 348 1.12 22.07 -20.94
C ARG A 348 0.64 20.63 -20.91
N THR A 349 0.52 20.02 -19.72
CA THR A 349 -0.04 18.67 -19.56
C THR A 349 -1.53 18.68 -19.90
N VAL A 350 -2.30 19.64 -19.37
CA VAL A 350 -3.74 19.83 -19.69
C VAL A 350 -3.97 20.04 -21.20
N ALA A 351 -3.09 20.79 -21.86
CA ALA A 351 -3.16 21.04 -23.29
C ALA A 351 -2.59 19.90 -24.18
N GLY A 352 -2.08 18.80 -23.59
CA GLY A 352 -1.53 17.65 -24.32
C GLY A 352 -0.24 17.94 -25.11
N VAL A 353 0.58 18.90 -24.66
CA VAL A 353 1.77 19.39 -25.39
C VAL A 353 3.09 18.86 -24.80
N LEU A 354 3.03 18.13 -23.68
CA LEU A 354 4.17 17.38 -23.13
C LEU A 354 4.13 15.92 -23.60
N GLN A 355 5.26 15.44 -24.12
CA GLN A 355 5.59 14.02 -24.37
C GLN A 355 6.87 13.68 -23.60
#